data_AF-A0A6J1WXU7-F1
#
_entry.id   AF-A0A6J1WXU7-F1
#
_cell.length_a   1.000
_cell.length_b   1.000
_cell.length_c   1.000
_cell.angle_alpha   90.00
_cell.angle_beta   90.00
_cell.angle_gamma   90.00
#
_symmetry.space_group_name_H-M   'P 1'
#
loop_
_entity.id
_entity.type
_entity.pdbx_description
1 polymer ?
#
loop_
_entity_poly.entity_id
_entity_poly.type
_entity_poly.pdbx_seq_one_letter_code
_entity_poly.pdbx_strand_id
1 'polypeptide(L)'
;MELNFVTTLIKHDVNHNVKQCIKTKKPFVSRKEEVMAIKSKFPSKIPLVVERYHKERNLPILNKTKFLVPEDITMSQFLVIIRNRIKIKPNQAIYLIINNKSMLSMSLTMAQAYEDYGNEDGFLYMTYASQEVFGYKDDMKETKADVQAMRDRFPDKVPLYVHKYVREREVPSLGRSKFLVPEELTMSQFLYVIRTKMKLRETQALYLLVNNKVLASHSMTMAQAYSQFRGHDGYLHITYATQQVFG
;
A
#
# COMPACT_ATOMS: atom_id res chain seq x y z
N MET A 1 -15.96 -26.27 -35.34
CA MET A 1 -15.36 -25.38 -36.35
C MET A 1 -14.92 -24.10 -35.64
N GLU A 2 -13.98 -24.26 -34.71
CA GLU A 2 -13.47 -23.21 -33.82
C GLU A 2 -11.97 -23.43 -33.67
N LEU A 3 -11.17 -22.68 -34.43
CA LEU A 3 -9.76 -22.39 -34.17
C LEU A 3 -9.32 -21.47 -35.31
N ASN A 4 -9.36 -20.14 -35.13
CA ASN A 4 -8.61 -19.18 -35.97
C ASN A 4 -8.76 -17.73 -35.48
N PHE A 5 -8.47 -17.45 -34.20
CA PHE A 5 -8.30 -16.05 -33.76
C PHE A 5 -7.27 -15.85 -32.64
N VAL A 6 -6.22 -16.69 -32.61
CA VAL A 6 -5.15 -16.59 -31.59
C VAL A 6 -3.77 -16.25 -32.18
N THR A 7 -3.63 -16.07 -33.50
CA THR A 7 -2.30 -16.04 -34.14
C THR A 7 -1.95 -14.80 -34.96
N THR A 8 -2.55 -13.65 -34.68
CA THR A 8 -2.09 -12.39 -35.29
C THR A 8 -2.12 -11.25 -34.29
N LEU A 9 -1.07 -11.15 -33.48
CA LEU A 9 -0.40 -9.91 -33.07
C LEU A 9 0.70 -10.22 -32.05
N ILE A 10 1.84 -9.53 -32.22
CA ILE A 10 3.04 -9.48 -31.35
C ILE A 10 4.17 -10.44 -31.81
N LYS A 11 4.72 -10.14 -33.00
CA LYS A 11 6.18 -9.99 -33.15
C LYS A 11 6.53 -8.53 -32.82
N HIS A 12 7.75 -8.30 -32.33
CA HIS A 12 8.29 -7.09 -31.70
C HIS A 12 8.14 -7.04 -30.18
N ASP A 13 8.89 -7.95 -29.56
CA ASP A 13 9.48 -7.79 -28.25
C ASP A 13 10.58 -6.71 -28.30
N VAL A 14 10.47 -5.71 -27.43
CA VAL A 14 11.55 -4.80 -27.02
C VAL A 14 11.11 -4.17 -25.69
N ASN A 15 11.46 -4.75 -24.56
CA ASN A 15 12.57 -4.23 -23.74
C ASN A 15 12.60 -4.81 -22.32
N HIS A 16 13.84 -5.10 -21.93
CA HIS A 16 14.31 -5.47 -20.61
C HIS A 16 13.98 -4.45 -19.51
N ASN A 17 13.54 -5.00 -18.38
CA ASN A 17 13.96 -4.75 -16.99
C ASN A 17 14.35 -3.32 -16.52
N VAL A 18 13.77 -2.93 -15.37
CA VAL A 18 14.22 -1.96 -14.34
C VAL A 18 13.64 -0.50 -14.39
N LYS A 19 12.79 -0.20 -13.36
CA LYS A 19 12.69 1.03 -12.54
C LYS A 19 11.92 2.32 -12.92
N GLN A 20 11.06 2.42 -13.93
CA GLN A 20 10.35 3.70 -14.15
C GLN A 20 8.86 3.58 -14.53
N CYS A 21 8.05 4.45 -13.89
CA CYS A 21 6.61 4.60 -14.09
C CYS A 21 6.29 5.01 -15.54
N ILE A 22 5.23 4.48 -16.14
CA ILE A 22 4.79 4.82 -17.51
C ILE A 22 4.68 6.35 -17.74
N LYS A 23 4.31 7.12 -16.70
CA LYS A 23 4.24 8.59 -16.78
C LYS A 23 5.57 9.25 -17.17
N THR A 24 6.72 8.64 -16.86
CA THR A 24 8.04 9.18 -17.21
C THR A 24 8.54 8.71 -18.57
N LYS A 25 7.95 7.67 -19.16
CA LYS A 25 8.36 7.11 -20.46
C LYS A 25 7.68 7.76 -21.67
N LYS A 26 6.50 8.37 -21.48
CA LYS A 26 5.73 9.01 -22.56
C LYS A 26 5.32 10.44 -22.20
N PRO A 27 5.49 11.41 -23.11
CA PRO A 27 4.98 12.77 -22.95
C PRO A 27 3.47 12.78 -22.65
N PHE A 28 3.02 13.76 -21.86
CA PHE A 28 1.62 13.92 -21.48
C PHE A 28 0.68 13.95 -22.70
N VAL A 29 1.04 14.74 -23.72
CA VAL A 29 0.23 14.90 -24.95
C VAL A 29 0.02 13.56 -25.63
N SER A 30 1.08 12.76 -25.81
CA SER A 30 0.99 11.43 -26.41
C SER A 30 0.13 10.47 -25.59
N ARG A 31 0.18 10.54 -24.25
CA ARG A 31 -0.71 9.72 -23.38
C ARG A 31 -2.18 10.11 -23.57
N LYS A 32 -2.46 11.42 -23.64
CA LYS A 32 -3.82 11.95 -23.84
C LYS A 32 -4.39 11.57 -25.20
N GLU A 33 -3.59 11.68 -26.27
CA GLU A 33 -3.97 11.24 -27.62
C GLU A 33 -4.24 9.73 -27.66
N GLU A 34 -3.39 8.93 -27.01
CA GLU A 34 -3.59 7.49 -26.89
C GLU A 34 -4.94 7.16 -26.22
N VAL A 35 -5.26 7.82 -25.11
CA VAL A 35 -6.54 7.62 -24.42
C VAL A 35 -7.72 8.08 -25.28
N MET A 36 -7.63 9.23 -25.94
CA MET A 36 -8.71 9.73 -26.81
C MET A 36 -9.02 8.71 -27.92
N ALA A 37 -7.99 8.16 -28.57
CA ALA A 37 -8.17 7.14 -29.59
C ALA A 37 -8.76 5.83 -29.02
N ILE A 38 -8.34 5.43 -27.82
CA ILE A 38 -8.88 4.24 -27.13
C ILE A 38 -10.35 4.44 -26.77
N LYS A 39 -10.72 5.57 -26.15
CA LYS A 39 -12.09 5.86 -25.70
C LYS A 39 -13.05 6.01 -26.88
N SER A 40 -12.58 6.52 -28.03
CA SER A 40 -13.37 6.54 -29.26
C SER A 40 -13.69 5.12 -29.76
N LYS A 41 -12.75 4.17 -29.67
CA LYS A 41 -12.93 2.78 -30.12
C LYS A 41 -13.65 1.90 -29.09
N PHE A 42 -13.47 2.17 -27.81
CA PHE A 42 -13.94 1.35 -26.70
C PHE A 42 -14.56 2.25 -25.61
N PRO A 43 -15.74 2.84 -25.88
CA PRO A 43 -16.32 3.86 -25.00
C PRO A 43 -16.62 3.33 -23.59
N SER A 44 -17.11 2.10 -23.47
CA SER A 44 -17.45 1.42 -22.21
C SER A 44 -16.27 0.71 -21.53
N LYS A 45 -15.04 1.04 -21.93
CA LYS A 45 -13.83 0.51 -21.30
C LYS A 45 -13.06 1.64 -20.62
N ILE A 46 -12.54 1.32 -19.45
CA ILE A 46 -11.63 2.18 -18.72
C ILE A 46 -10.18 1.84 -19.12
N PRO A 47 -9.37 2.83 -19.54
CA PRO A 47 -7.95 2.66 -19.77
C PRO A 47 -7.17 2.73 -18.45
N LEU A 48 -6.48 1.65 -18.11
CA LEU A 48 -5.74 1.50 -16.86
C LEU A 48 -4.27 1.25 -17.09
N VAL A 49 -3.47 1.81 -16.18
CA VAL A 49 -2.06 1.50 -16.00
C VAL A 49 -1.89 0.88 -14.60
N VAL A 50 -1.42 -0.36 -14.54
CA VAL A 50 -1.15 -1.08 -13.29
C VAL A 50 0.32 -1.45 -13.22
N GLU A 51 1.01 -0.96 -12.21
CA GLU A 51 2.44 -1.16 -12.02
C GLU A 51 2.76 -1.78 -10.66
N ARG A 52 3.90 -2.46 -10.54
CA ARG A 52 4.37 -2.92 -9.23
C ARG A 52 4.80 -1.70 -8.42
N TYR A 53 4.36 -1.62 -7.16
CA TYR A 53 4.81 -0.56 -6.27
C TYR A 53 6.35 -0.56 -6.14
N HIS A 54 6.99 0.62 -6.15
CA HIS A 54 8.45 0.70 -6.34
C HIS A 54 9.29 0.12 -5.17
N LYS A 55 8.75 0.10 -3.94
CA LYS A 55 9.39 -0.58 -2.79
C LYS A 55 8.92 -2.02 -2.59
N GLU A 56 8.00 -2.53 -3.42
CA GLU A 56 7.60 -3.96 -3.38
C GLU A 56 8.76 -4.86 -3.83
N ARG A 57 8.95 -5.97 -3.14
CA ARG A 57 10.08 -6.92 -3.33
C ARG A 57 9.65 -8.39 -3.39
N ASN A 58 8.48 -8.73 -2.88
CA ASN A 58 7.97 -10.09 -2.71
C ASN A 58 7.02 -10.51 -3.85
N LEU A 59 6.34 -9.57 -4.50
CA LEU A 59 5.48 -9.87 -5.64
C LEU A 59 6.26 -9.80 -6.97
N PRO A 60 6.02 -10.73 -7.91
CA PRO A 60 6.61 -10.67 -9.23
C PRO A 60 6.03 -9.52 -10.06
N ILE A 61 6.69 -9.22 -11.18
CA ILE A 61 6.33 -8.11 -12.08
C ILE A 61 5.25 -8.56 -13.06
N LEU A 62 4.27 -7.70 -13.34
CA LEU A 62 3.30 -7.91 -14.42
C LEU A 62 3.99 -7.83 -15.79
N ASN A 63 3.76 -8.82 -16.65
CA ASN A 63 4.22 -8.78 -18.05
C ASN A 63 3.52 -7.68 -18.86
N LYS A 64 2.26 -7.38 -18.54
CA LYS A 64 1.47 -6.33 -19.18
C LYS A 64 0.94 -5.38 -18.12
N THR A 65 1.25 -4.09 -18.27
CA THR A 65 0.88 -3.03 -17.32
C THR A 65 -0.30 -2.19 -17.80
N LYS A 66 -0.68 -2.24 -19.08
CA LYS A 66 -1.85 -1.52 -19.60
C LYS A 66 -3.05 -2.46 -19.77
N PHE A 67 -4.22 -1.98 -19.37
CA PHE A 67 -5.47 -2.74 -19.35
C PHE A 67 -6.61 -1.91 -19.92
N LEU A 68 -7.55 -2.58 -20.59
CA LEU A 68 -8.88 -2.05 -20.90
C LEU A 68 -9.89 -2.87 -20.12
N VAL A 69 -10.54 -2.25 -19.14
CA VAL A 69 -11.41 -2.94 -18.19
C VAL A 69 -12.85 -2.45 -18.37
N PRO A 70 -13.85 -3.36 -18.42
CA PRO A 70 -15.26 -2.95 -18.37
C PRO A 70 -15.55 -2.01 -17.18
N GLU A 71 -16.45 -1.07 -17.38
CA GLU A 71 -16.86 -0.05 -16.41
C GLU A 71 -17.57 -0.62 -15.16
N ASP A 72 -18.28 -1.73 -15.34
CA ASP A 72 -19.10 -2.41 -14.34
C ASP A 72 -18.31 -3.36 -13.42
N ILE A 73 -17.08 -3.71 -13.79
CA ILE A 73 -16.22 -4.55 -12.95
C ILE A 73 -15.96 -3.83 -11.63
N THR A 74 -16.02 -4.56 -10.53
CA THR A 74 -15.66 -4.04 -9.21
C THR A 74 -14.16 -4.11 -8.94
N MET A 75 -13.68 -3.30 -8.00
CA MET A 75 -12.30 -3.35 -7.52
C MET A 75 -11.91 -4.75 -7.01
N SER A 76 -12.81 -5.47 -6.33
CA SER A 76 -12.57 -6.86 -5.89
C SER A 76 -12.37 -7.82 -7.07
N GLN A 77 -13.24 -7.74 -8.08
CA GLN A 77 -13.11 -8.54 -9.29
C GLN A 77 -11.81 -8.22 -10.04
N PHE A 78 -11.46 -6.93 -10.14
CA PHE A 78 -10.21 -6.52 -10.75
C PHE A 78 -8.98 -7.03 -9.98
N LEU A 79 -9.02 -7.02 -8.64
CA LEU A 79 -7.98 -7.60 -7.80
C LEU A 79 -7.75 -9.09 -8.10
N VAL A 80 -8.83 -9.86 -8.30
CA VAL A 80 -8.74 -11.27 -8.69
C VAL A 80 -8.06 -11.43 -10.06
N ILE A 81 -8.39 -10.57 -11.04
CA ILE A 81 -7.75 -10.57 -12.36
C ILE A 81 -6.24 -10.33 -12.21
N ILE A 82 -5.83 -9.34 -11.43
CA ILE A 82 -4.42 -9.01 -11.19
C ILE A 82 -3.71 -10.16 -10.47
N ARG A 83 -4.34 -10.75 -9.45
CA ARG A 83 -3.82 -11.93 -8.74
C ARG A 83 -3.51 -13.08 -9.69
N ASN A 84 -4.44 -13.38 -10.60
CA ASN A 84 -4.30 -14.46 -11.57
C ASN A 84 -3.17 -14.20 -12.58
N ARG A 85 -2.93 -12.93 -12.95
CA ARG A 85 -1.84 -12.56 -13.87
C ARG A 85 -0.45 -12.59 -13.24
N ILE A 86 -0.34 -12.33 -11.93
CA ILE A 86 0.93 -12.25 -11.21
C ILE A 86 1.38 -13.63 -10.70
N LYS A 87 0.52 -14.66 -10.75
CA LYS A 87 0.84 -16.06 -10.37
C LYS A 87 1.44 -16.18 -8.95
N ILE A 88 0.75 -15.61 -7.96
CA ILE A 88 1.18 -15.68 -6.55
C ILE A 88 0.54 -16.86 -5.80
N LYS A 89 1.12 -17.26 -4.68
CA LYS A 89 0.56 -18.33 -3.83
C LYS A 89 -0.82 -17.93 -3.27
N PRO A 90 -1.74 -18.89 -3.03
CA PRO A 90 -3.08 -18.59 -2.49
C PRO A 90 -3.09 -17.80 -1.18
N ASN A 91 -2.07 -17.99 -0.34
CA ASN A 91 -1.91 -17.31 0.95
C ASN A 91 -1.15 -15.98 0.88
N GLN A 92 -0.62 -15.60 -0.28
CA GLN A 92 0.09 -14.34 -0.44
C GLN A 92 -0.91 -13.20 -0.62
N ALA A 93 -0.82 -12.18 0.23
CA ALA A 93 -1.68 -11.00 0.14
C ALA A 93 -1.28 -10.12 -1.06
N ILE A 94 -2.26 -9.44 -1.64
CA ILE A 94 -2.07 -8.44 -2.69
C ILE A 94 -3.09 -7.32 -2.50
N TYR A 95 -2.62 -6.10 -2.65
CA TYR A 95 -3.39 -4.87 -2.46
C TYR A 95 -3.23 -3.97 -3.66
N LEU A 96 -4.31 -3.28 -4.05
CA LEU A 96 -4.32 -2.24 -5.09
C LEU A 96 -4.36 -0.87 -4.45
N ILE A 97 -3.63 0.06 -5.07
CA ILE A 97 -3.39 1.41 -4.56
C ILE A 97 -3.60 2.37 -5.71
N ILE A 98 -4.40 3.41 -5.49
CA ILE A 98 -4.65 4.48 -6.48
C ILE A 98 -4.29 5.81 -5.84
N ASN A 99 -3.55 6.67 -6.54
CA ASN A 99 -3.13 7.98 -6.02
C ASN A 99 -2.46 7.90 -4.62
N ASN A 100 -1.59 6.91 -4.42
CA ASN A 100 -0.90 6.61 -3.14
C ASN A 100 -1.84 6.33 -1.95
N LYS A 101 -3.09 5.99 -2.23
CA LYS A 101 -4.11 5.61 -1.25
C LYS A 101 -4.41 4.13 -1.45
N SER A 102 -4.24 3.32 -0.39
CA SER A 102 -4.77 1.94 -0.40
C SER A 102 -6.26 2.03 -0.74
N MET A 103 -6.73 1.20 -1.68
CA MET A 103 -8.12 1.19 -2.09
C MET A 103 -8.98 0.58 -0.99
N LEU A 104 -9.97 1.34 -0.54
CA LEU A 104 -10.71 1.03 0.69
C LEU A 104 -12.04 0.36 0.45
N SER A 105 -12.64 0.65 -0.70
CA SER A 105 -13.90 0.05 -1.07
C SER A 105 -13.67 -0.91 -2.22
N MET A 106 -13.71 -2.19 -1.89
CA MET A 106 -13.63 -3.29 -2.84
C MET A 106 -14.92 -3.45 -3.67
N SER A 107 -16.00 -2.74 -3.28
CA SER A 107 -17.28 -2.72 -3.99
C SER A 107 -17.39 -1.61 -5.04
N LEU A 108 -16.48 -0.62 -5.05
CA LEU A 108 -16.48 0.41 -6.10
C LEU A 108 -16.32 -0.22 -7.47
N THR A 109 -17.08 0.27 -8.44
CA THR A 109 -16.89 -0.09 -9.84
C THR A 109 -15.69 0.62 -10.43
N MET A 110 -15.17 0.08 -11.53
CA MET A 110 -14.08 0.69 -12.29
C MET A 110 -14.46 2.07 -12.82
N ALA A 111 -15.74 2.29 -13.18
CA ALA A 111 -16.26 3.60 -13.56
C ALA A 111 -16.15 4.61 -12.41
N GLN A 112 -16.63 4.25 -11.22
CA GLN A 112 -16.56 5.12 -10.04
C GLN A 112 -15.10 5.44 -9.67
N ALA A 113 -14.23 4.43 -9.66
CA ALA A 113 -12.81 4.64 -9.40
C ALA A 113 -12.13 5.52 -10.47
N TYR A 114 -12.58 5.44 -11.72
CA TYR A 114 -12.06 6.27 -12.81
C TYR A 114 -12.53 7.73 -12.69
N GLU A 115 -13.79 7.96 -12.31
CA GLU A 115 -14.33 9.29 -12.05
C GLU A 115 -13.59 9.99 -10.89
N ASP A 116 -13.42 9.29 -9.78
CA ASP A 116 -12.81 9.84 -8.57
C ASP A 116 -11.29 10.05 -8.69
N TYR A 117 -10.60 9.17 -9.44
CA TYR A 117 -9.14 9.07 -9.39
C TYR A 117 -8.44 9.06 -10.75
N GLY A 118 -9.19 9.21 -11.84
CA GLY A 118 -8.65 9.34 -13.19
C GLY A 118 -7.63 10.48 -13.27
N ASN A 119 -6.55 10.27 -14.03
CA ASN A 119 -5.56 11.32 -14.23
C ASN A 119 -5.95 12.20 -15.43
N GLU A 120 -5.42 13.42 -15.48
CA GLU A 120 -5.73 14.40 -16.55
C GLU A 120 -5.32 13.96 -17.96
N ASP A 121 -4.43 12.97 -18.06
CA ASP A 121 -4.06 12.34 -19.33
C ASP A 121 -5.11 11.31 -19.79
N GLY A 122 -6.13 11.03 -18.98
CA GLY A 122 -7.20 10.09 -19.23
C GLY A 122 -6.89 8.63 -18.85
N PHE A 123 -5.77 8.32 -18.22
CA PHE A 123 -5.53 6.99 -17.65
C PHE A 123 -5.89 6.95 -16.16
N LEU A 124 -6.37 5.80 -15.68
CA LEU A 124 -6.37 5.49 -14.26
C LEU A 124 -5.12 4.71 -13.87
N TYR A 125 -4.38 5.25 -12.91
CA TYR A 125 -3.10 4.70 -12.46
C TYR A 125 -3.26 3.95 -11.15
N MET A 126 -2.87 2.68 -11.15
CA MET A 126 -2.82 1.85 -9.96
C MET A 126 -1.44 1.26 -9.74
N THR A 127 -1.11 1.01 -8.48
CA THR A 127 0.01 0.15 -8.11
C THR A 127 -0.44 -1.03 -7.29
N TYR A 128 0.31 -2.14 -7.32
CA TYR A 128 0.06 -3.30 -6.49
C TYR A 128 1.24 -3.62 -5.55
N ALA A 129 0.92 -4.13 -4.35
CA ALA A 129 1.87 -4.50 -3.32
C ALA A 129 1.39 -5.70 -2.49
N SER A 130 2.32 -6.38 -1.80
CA SER A 130 2.07 -7.52 -0.91
C SER A 130 1.51 -7.12 0.45
N GLN A 131 1.53 -5.82 0.74
CA GLN A 131 1.09 -5.24 2.00
C GLN A 131 0.29 -3.99 1.68
N GLU A 132 -0.71 -3.66 2.51
CA GLU A 132 -1.38 -2.37 2.42
C GLU A 132 -0.32 -1.28 2.50
N VAL A 133 -0.31 -0.42 1.48
CA VAL A 133 0.57 0.74 1.38
C VAL A 133 -0.10 1.84 2.21
N PHE A 134 -0.04 1.67 3.52
CA PHE A 134 -0.23 2.76 4.47
C PHE A 134 1.12 3.43 4.70
N GLY A 135 1.18 4.76 4.55
CA GLY A 135 2.31 5.55 5.02
C GLY A 135 3.56 5.58 4.13
N TYR A 136 3.47 5.28 2.83
CA TYR A 136 4.64 5.35 1.94
C TYR A 136 5.07 6.78 1.52
N LYS A 137 4.67 7.79 2.28
CA LYS A 137 5.37 9.07 2.36
C LYS A 137 6.46 8.98 3.46
N ASP A 138 7.34 7.98 3.41
CA ASP A 138 8.54 8.01 4.27
C ASP A 138 9.50 9.14 3.84
N ASP A 139 9.42 9.54 2.56
CA ASP A 139 10.32 10.54 1.96
C ASP A 139 9.72 11.96 1.87
N MET A 140 8.41 12.14 2.15
CA MET A 140 7.77 13.46 2.26
C MET A 140 7.45 13.76 3.72
N LYS A 141 7.79 14.97 4.19
CA LYS A 141 7.29 15.48 5.47
C LYS A 141 5.76 15.59 5.39
N GLU A 142 5.05 14.59 5.92
CA GLU A 142 3.60 14.64 6.10
C GLU A 142 3.26 15.75 7.09
N THR A 143 2.30 16.58 6.71
CA THR A 143 1.79 17.64 7.57
C THR A 143 0.76 17.07 8.54
N LYS A 144 0.50 17.79 9.64
CA LYS A 144 -0.58 17.44 10.57
C LYS A 144 -1.95 17.32 9.86
N ALA A 145 -2.17 18.12 8.81
CA ALA A 145 -3.39 18.06 8.00
C ALA A 145 -3.50 16.74 7.22
N ASP A 146 -2.38 16.20 6.70
CA ASP A 146 -2.36 14.89 6.04
C ASP A 146 -2.77 13.78 7.02
N VAL A 147 -2.26 13.82 8.26
CA VAL A 147 -2.58 12.83 9.30
C VAL A 147 -4.04 12.95 9.76
N GLN A 148 -4.57 14.17 9.84
CA GLN A 148 -5.99 14.38 10.15
C GLN A 148 -6.89 13.85 9.03
N ALA A 149 -6.59 14.16 7.76
CA ALA A 149 -7.33 13.61 6.63
C ALA A 149 -7.24 12.07 6.57
N MET A 150 -6.12 11.48 7.01
CA MET A 150 -6.00 10.04 7.20
C MET A 150 -6.97 9.54 8.27
N ARG A 151 -7.06 10.19 9.44
CA ARG A 151 -8.01 9.84 10.51
C ARG A 151 -9.46 9.97 10.08
N ASP A 152 -9.82 11.04 9.38
CA ASP A 152 -11.19 11.25 8.89
C ASP A 152 -11.59 10.16 7.88
N ARG A 153 -10.63 9.69 7.10
CA ARG A 153 -10.81 8.61 6.14
C ARG A 153 -10.80 7.21 6.77
N PHE A 154 -10.18 7.07 7.95
CA PHE A 154 -10.03 5.81 8.68
C PHE A 154 -10.38 6.01 10.16
N PRO A 155 -11.68 6.22 10.47
CA PRO A 155 -12.10 6.56 11.83
C PRO A 155 -11.73 5.48 12.85
N ASP A 156 -11.78 4.22 12.44
CA ASP A 156 -11.50 3.06 13.32
C ASP A 156 -10.01 2.66 13.36
N LYS A 157 -9.11 3.50 12.82
CA LYS A 157 -7.68 3.19 12.79
C LYS A 157 -6.78 4.28 13.36
N VAL A 158 -5.76 3.85 14.10
CA VAL A 158 -4.80 4.69 14.80
C VAL A 158 -3.47 4.79 14.01
N PRO A 159 -3.01 6.01 13.64
CA PRO A 159 -1.73 6.21 12.98
C PRO A 159 -0.59 6.14 14.01
N LEU A 160 0.38 5.25 13.76
CA LEU A 160 1.54 5.03 14.60
C LEU A 160 2.82 5.43 13.87
N TYR A 161 3.75 6.02 14.60
CA TYR A 161 5.15 6.14 14.21
C TYR A 161 6.00 5.25 15.12
N VAL A 162 6.65 4.26 14.55
CA VAL A 162 7.33 3.17 15.25
C VAL A 162 8.80 3.19 14.89
N HIS A 163 9.65 3.40 15.87
CA HIS A 163 11.10 3.46 15.66
C HIS A 163 11.84 2.61 16.68
N LYS A 164 13.05 2.19 16.28
CA LYS A 164 13.95 1.48 17.19
C LYS A 164 14.45 2.46 18.25
N TYR A 165 14.60 2.00 19.49
CA TYR A 165 15.27 2.79 20.51
C TYR A 165 16.72 3.10 20.08
N VAL A 166 17.15 4.35 20.22
CA VAL A 166 18.40 4.86 19.63
C VAL A 166 19.64 4.08 20.08
N ARG A 167 19.62 3.54 21.31
CA ARG A 167 20.76 2.80 21.88
C ARG A 167 20.73 1.29 21.57
N GLU A 168 19.71 0.81 20.87
CA GLU A 168 19.50 -0.62 20.62
C GLU A 168 20.29 -1.11 19.40
N ARG A 169 21.24 -2.03 19.65
CA ARG A 169 22.10 -2.60 18.61
C ARG A 169 21.65 -3.98 18.14
N GLU A 170 20.99 -4.75 19.00
CA GLU A 170 20.69 -6.17 18.74
C GLU A 170 19.34 -6.39 18.07
N VAL A 171 18.44 -5.40 18.11
CA VAL A 171 17.14 -5.50 17.43
C VAL A 171 17.25 -5.10 15.95
N PRO A 172 16.76 -5.96 15.03
CA PRO A 172 16.62 -5.59 13.62
C PRO A 172 15.69 -4.38 13.45
N SER A 173 16.05 -3.46 12.55
CA SER A 173 15.15 -2.38 12.17
C SER A 173 13.92 -2.93 11.46
N LEU A 174 12.74 -2.45 11.82
CA LEU A 174 11.55 -2.61 10.99
C LEU A 174 11.82 -1.98 9.61
N GLY A 175 11.43 -2.67 8.55
CA GLY A 175 11.53 -2.15 7.17
C GLY A 175 10.62 -0.96 6.87
N ARG A 176 9.84 -0.50 7.85
CA ARG A 176 8.98 0.69 7.82
C ARG A 176 8.80 1.23 9.24
N SER A 177 8.56 2.53 9.35
CA SER A 177 8.30 3.19 10.64
C SER A 177 6.84 3.59 10.82
N LYS A 178 6.07 3.78 9.76
CA LYS A 178 4.67 4.23 9.87
C LYS A 178 3.69 3.06 9.78
N PHE A 179 2.68 3.07 10.65
CA PHE A 179 1.63 2.04 10.68
C PHE A 179 0.26 2.71 10.87
N LEU A 180 -0.79 2.05 10.40
CA LEU A 180 -2.18 2.42 10.66
C LEU A 180 -2.87 1.14 11.14
N VAL A 181 -3.23 1.09 12.41
CA VAL A 181 -3.69 -0.13 13.08
C VAL A 181 -5.12 0.01 13.57
N PRO A 182 -5.91 -1.07 13.69
CA PRO A 182 -7.22 -1.00 14.32
C PRO A 182 -7.14 -0.43 15.73
N GLU A 183 -8.09 0.41 16.11
CA GLU A 183 -8.07 1.13 17.39
C GLU A 183 -8.29 0.21 18.60
N GLU A 184 -8.98 -0.91 18.39
CA GLU A 184 -9.25 -1.97 19.36
C GLU A 184 -8.04 -2.89 19.61
N LEU A 185 -7.02 -2.84 18.75
CA LEU A 185 -5.81 -3.65 18.90
C LEU A 185 -5.13 -3.30 20.23
N THR A 186 -4.70 -4.30 21.00
CA THR A 186 -3.96 -4.07 22.26
C THR A 186 -2.47 -3.91 22.03
N MET A 187 -1.77 -3.27 22.98
CA MET A 187 -0.30 -3.15 22.96
C MET A 187 0.38 -4.52 22.86
N SER A 188 -0.11 -5.54 23.56
CA SER A 188 0.41 -6.91 23.45
C SER A 188 0.17 -7.55 22.08
N GLN A 189 -1.01 -7.36 21.51
CA GLN A 189 -1.30 -7.86 20.16
C GLN A 189 -0.42 -7.15 19.12
N PHE A 190 -0.21 -5.84 19.26
CA PHE A 190 0.68 -5.10 18.39
C PHE A 190 2.15 -5.53 18.57
N LEU A 191 2.59 -5.77 19.80
CA LEU A 191 3.90 -6.34 20.12
C LEU A 191 4.11 -7.70 19.43
N TYR A 192 3.10 -8.56 19.44
CA TYR A 192 3.12 -9.82 18.69
C TYR A 192 3.27 -9.58 17.18
N VAL A 193 2.50 -8.65 16.61
CA VAL A 193 2.60 -8.30 15.17
C VAL A 193 4.01 -7.84 14.80
N ILE A 194 4.61 -6.91 15.54
CA ILE A 194 5.97 -6.45 15.24
C ILE A 194 7.01 -7.57 15.43
N ARG A 195 6.83 -8.44 16.44
CA ARG A 195 7.72 -9.59 16.67
C ARG A 195 7.71 -10.54 15.48
N THR A 196 6.55 -10.85 14.90
CA THR A 196 6.48 -11.71 13.68
C THR A 196 7.12 -11.07 12.45
N LYS A 197 7.27 -9.74 12.42
CA LYS A 197 7.90 -8.99 11.32
C LYS A 197 9.41 -8.83 11.52
N MET A 198 9.92 -9.08 12.72
CA MET A 198 11.34 -9.05 13.05
C MET A 198 11.87 -10.49 13.12
N LYS A 199 13.05 -10.76 12.55
CA LYS A 199 13.73 -12.06 12.72
C LYS A 199 14.37 -12.14 14.11
N LEU A 200 13.56 -12.18 15.16
CA LEU A 200 14.02 -12.29 16.55
C LEU A 200 14.13 -13.76 16.96
N ARG A 201 15.05 -14.04 17.89
CA ARG A 201 15.12 -15.35 18.55
C ARG A 201 13.91 -15.51 19.48
N GLU A 202 13.41 -16.73 19.64
CA GLU A 202 12.21 -17.02 20.46
C GLU A 202 12.33 -16.52 21.90
N THR A 203 13.55 -16.55 22.45
CA THR A 203 13.87 -16.13 23.83
C THR A 203 14.16 -14.64 23.99
N GLN A 204 14.31 -13.89 22.90
CA GLN A 204 14.70 -12.49 22.97
C GLN A 204 13.48 -11.64 23.37
N ALA A 205 13.54 -10.94 24.51
CA ALA A 205 12.48 -10.04 24.94
C ALA A 205 12.38 -8.82 24.00
N LEU A 206 11.17 -8.28 23.86
CA LEU A 206 10.91 -7.06 23.11
C LEU A 206 9.86 -6.25 23.87
N TYR A 207 10.19 -4.99 24.15
CA TYR A 207 9.34 -4.08 24.91
C TYR A 207 8.89 -2.93 24.02
N LEU A 208 7.69 -2.41 24.29
CA LEU A 208 7.15 -1.22 23.65
C LEU A 208 7.07 -0.08 24.65
N LEU A 209 7.58 1.08 24.24
CA LEU A 209 7.50 2.34 24.95
C LEU A 209 6.63 3.30 24.15
N VAL A 210 5.81 4.08 24.82
CA VAL A 210 5.07 5.20 24.22
C VAL A 210 5.82 6.50 24.55
N ASN A 211 6.04 7.34 23.53
CA ASN A 211 6.78 8.60 23.63
C ASN A 211 8.17 8.48 24.27
N ASN A 212 8.87 7.37 24.04
CA ASN A 212 10.17 7.03 24.65
C ASN A 212 10.22 7.05 26.19
N LYS A 213 9.07 7.08 26.90
CA LYS A 213 9.02 7.34 28.36
C LYS A 213 8.02 6.52 29.15
N VAL A 214 6.99 5.96 28.52
CA VAL A 214 5.96 5.20 29.23
C VAL A 214 6.00 3.76 28.76
N LEU A 215 6.22 2.82 29.67
CA LEU A 215 6.01 1.41 29.36
C LEU A 215 4.52 1.19 29.17
N ALA A 216 4.14 0.76 27.98
CA ALA A 216 2.73 0.61 27.66
C ALA A 216 2.17 -0.62 28.38
N SER A 217 1.04 -0.48 29.07
CA SER A 217 0.34 -1.63 29.63
C SER A 217 -0.03 -2.61 28.52
N HIS A 218 0.22 -3.89 28.76
CA HIS A 218 -0.08 -5.00 27.85
C HIS A 218 -1.54 -5.01 27.35
N SER A 219 -2.49 -4.63 28.21
CA SER A 219 -3.92 -4.61 27.91
C SER A 219 -4.44 -3.31 27.32
N MET A 220 -3.64 -2.24 27.33
CA MET A 220 -4.04 -0.94 26.79
C MET A 220 -4.32 -1.06 25.29
N THR A 221 -5.45 -0.51 24.83
CA THR A 221 -5.78 -0.47 23.39
C THR A 221 -5.06 0.67 22.68
N MET A 222 -4.91 0.57 21.36
CA MET A 222 -4.35 1.64 20.54
C MET A 222 -5.19 2.92 20.64
N ALA A 223 -6.52 2.82 20.75
CA ALA A 223 -7.41 3.95 20.98
C ALA A 223 -7.06 4.71 22.27
N GLN A 224 -6.91 3.96 23.37
CA GLN A 224 -6.55 4.52 24.67
C GLN A 224 -5.17 5.16 24.64
N ALA A 225 -4.17 4.45 24.11
CA ALA A 225 -2.81 4.95 23.98
C ALA A 225 -2.75 6.22 23.11
N TYR A 226 -3.49 6.25 22.00
CA TYR A 226 -3.54 7.41 21.10
C TYR A 226 -4.22 8.61 21.77
N SER A 227 -5.37 8.41 22.43
CA SER A 227 -6.05 9.48 23.17
C SER A 227 -5.14 10.11 24.23
N GLN A 228 -4.37 9.28 24.93
CA GLN A 228 -3.53 9.72 26.05
C GLN A 228 -2.18 10.29 25.62
N PHE A 229 -1.56 9.75 24.56
CA PHE A 229 -0.14 10.00 24.27
C PHE A 229 0.17 10.42 22.83
N ARG A 230 -0.85 10.74 22.02
CA ARG A 230 -0.65 11.27 20.66
C ARG A 230 0.31 12.47 20.65
N GLY A 231 1.25 12.45 19.73
CA GLY A 231 2.18 13.54 19.45
C GLY A 231 1.51 14.73 18.73
N HIS A 232 2.17 15.89 18.78
CA HIS A 232 1.69 17.11 18.12
C HIS A 232 1.58 16.99 16.59
N ASP A 233 2.36 16.08 16.01
CA ASP A 233 2.35 15.72 14.59
C ASP A 233 1.14 14.87 14.16
N GLY A 234 0.37 14.35 15.13
CA GLY A 234 -0.80 13.53 14.88
C GLY A 234 -0.54 12.03 14.94
N TYR A 235 0.68 11.57 15.21
CA TYR A 235 0.99 10.14 15.36
C TYR A 235 1.06 9.74 16.83
N LEU A 236 0.77 8.48 17.13
CA LEU A 236 1.23 7.85 18.37
C LEU A 236 2.65 7.31 18.17
N HIS A 237 3.60 7.83 18.92
CA HIS A 237 5.00 7.42 18.82
C HIS A 237 5.27 6.22 19.71
N ILE A 238 5.65 5.11 19.08
CA ILE A 238 6.00 3.86 19.74
C ILE A 238 7.47 3.56 19.50
N THR A 239 8.15 3.12 20.53
CA THR A 239 9.57 2.76 20.47
C THR A 239 9.76 1.34 20.94
N TYR A 240 10.58 0.57 20.23
CA TYR A 240 10.87 -0.81 20.61
C TYR A 240 12.33 -1.00 21.03
N ALA A 241 12.55 -1.85 22.04
CA ALA A 241 13.85 -2.18 22.61
C ALA A 241 13.87 -3.62 23.18
N THR A 242 15.06 -4.23 23.32
CA THR A 242 15.21 -5.55 23.96
C THR A 242 15.37 -5.49 25.47
N GLN A 243 15.83 -4.35 25.98
CA GLN A 243 15.97 -4.13 27.41
C GLN A 243 14.75 -3.38 27.93
N GLN A 244 14.30 -3.73 29.13
CA GLN A 244 13.39 -2.89 29.87
C GLN A 244 14.13 -1.58 30.16
N VAL A 245 13.81 -0.52 29.43
CA VAL A 245 14.56 0.75 29.47
C VAL A 245 14.21 1.60 30.71
N PHE A 246 13.69 0.96 31.76
CA PHE A 246 13.31 1.60 33.02
C PHE A 246 13.95 0.83 34.17
N GLY A 247 14.94 1.49 34.78
CA GLY A 247 15.28 1.35 36.19
C GLY A 247 14.66 2.53 36.95
#